data_AF-A0A969RDZ7-F1
#
_entry.id   AF-A0A969RDZ7-F1
#
_cell.length_a   1.000
_cell.length_b   1.000
_cell.length_c   1.000
_cell.angle_alpha   90.00
_cell.angle_beta   90.00
_cell.angle_gamma   90.00
#
_symmetry.space_group_name_H-M   'P 1'
#
loop_
_entity.id
_entity.type
_entity.pdbx_description
1 polymer ?
#
loop_
_entity_poly.entity_id
_entity_poly.type
_entity_poly.pdbx_seq_one_letter_code
_entity_poly.pdbx_strand_id
1 'polypeptide(L)'
;MTSPYLSATLVIVDPTVNDYQTLVNSVSSDADIVLLDADQDGIEQITRVLAGRHGVESLHILCHGSPGVLQLGNTQFNLASLNRYVSQIQSWTTAFAAHTDILLYGCRVAADAIGQRFVEQLSQLTGAAIAASTHLTGNAALGGDWALEFTTGQIRTPLVLQSEAMEAYRFVLATVFLNETFTGDDVIDKSWLFGIGQPATSEKRNPFLTARATVAAPTGGLPGNPASAPAPPIDAVGNGVLRLTNSDFTQAAYVLYNRPFSSSGGLSITFDFFSYGGTGADGISFFLLDGSVPATIAGGFGGSLGYAPIDDTAGIPGGYLGIGFDEFGNYSNPTFGRVGGPGSRPDAIAVRGSQATNYRYLTGTDTLPFSIDDTTVTDPASRELARRRAQIDITPTGLLSVRIDSNQDGDFLDPGETPPELQNFDIIAANGSALPDTLTFGFASSTGGSINAHEIRNLLIATSTSPPIVTDALNSIPPSSTVNLTGLSGTDPDGTVTSLPFDGSSS
;
A
#
# COMPACT_ATOMS: atom_id res chain seq x y z
N MET A 1 18.55 -7.45 -49.13
CA MET A 1 18.35 -6.70 -47.88
C MET A 1 16.94 -7.04 -47.41
N THR A 2 16.82 -7.94 -46.45
CA THR A 2 15.54 -8.30 -45.83
C THR A 2 15.13 -7.15 -44.92
N SER A 3 13.91 -6.63 -45.11
CA SER A 3 13.27 -5.75 -44.13
C SER A 3 13.27 -6.46 -42.77
N PRO A 4 13.62 -5.81 -41.64
CA PRO A 4 13.36 -6.41 -40.35
C PRO A 4 11.84 -6.55 -40.24
N TYR A 5 11.34 -7.78 -40.30
CA TYR A 5 9.95 -8.06 -39.96
C TYR A 5 9.83 -7.82 -38.46
N LEU A 6 8.95 -6.90 -38.05
CA LEU A 6 8.61 -6.70 -36.64
C LEU A 6 8.04 -8.01 -36.08
N SER A 7 8.29 -8.28 -34.80
CA SER A 7 7.86 -9.53 -34.16
C SER A 7 6.33 -9.66 -34.10
N ALA A 8 5.85 -10.91 -34.16
CA ALA A 8 4.46 -11.26 -33.87
C ALA A 8 4.09 -11.04 -32.38
N THR A 9 5.07 -11.03 -31.49
CA THR A 9 4.90 -10.77 -30.05
C THR A 9 5.34 -9.33 -29.75
N LEU A 10 4.41 -8.51 -29.26
CA LEU A 10 4.68 -7.14 -28.84
C LEU A 10 4.51 -7.03 -27.31
N VAL A 11 5.53 -6.51 -26.64
CA VAL A 11 5.51 -6.21 -25.20
C VAL A 11 5.54 -4.70 -25.01
N ILE A 12 4.47 -4.15 -24.47
CA ILE A 12 4.38 -2.77 -24.01
C ILE A 12 4.73 -2.74 -22.53
N VAL A 13 5.59 -1.81 -22.14
CA VAL A 13 6.04 -1.66 -20.75
C VAL A 13 5.83 -0.24 -20.30
N ASP A 14 5.05 -0.06 -19.24
CA ASP A 14 5.01 1.18 -18.49
C ASP A 14 6.27 1.29 -17.61
N PRO A 15 7.14 2.30 -17.80
CA PRO A 15 8.37 2.45 -17.03
C PRO A 15 8.13 2.78 -15.54
N THR A 16 6.91 3.12 -15.14
CA THR A 16 6.58 3.36 -13.73
C THR A 16 6.55 2.09 -12.89
N VAL A 17 6.45 0.91 -13.54
CA VAL A 17 6.58 -0.40 -12.88
C VAL A 17 7.94 -0.51 -12.18
N ASN A 18 7.92 -0.71 -10.87
CA ASN A 18 9.13 -0.82 -10.05
C ASN A 18 10.06 -1.92 -10.59
N ASP A 19 11.32 -1.58 -10.90
CA ASP A 19 12.32 -2.56 -11.37
C ASP A 19 11.83 -3.39 -12.58
N TYR A 20 11.10 -2.74 -13.49
CA TYR A 20 10.65 -3.37 -14.74
C TYR A 20 11.82 -3.98 -15.54
N GLN A 21 13.06 -3.50 -15.34
CA GLN A 21 14.27 -4.03 -15.96
C GLN A 21 14.45 -5.52 -15.68
N THR A 22 14.22 -5.96 -14.44
CA THR A 22 14.26 -7.38 -14.06
C THR A 22 13.31 -8.22 -14.91
N LEU A 23 12.12 -7.70 -15.21
CA LEU A 23 11.11 -8.39 -16.01
C LEU A 23 11.46 -8.37 -17.51
N VAL A 24 11.79 -7.21 -18.07
CA VAL A 24 12.02 -7.07 -19.51
C VAL A 24 13.33 -7.71 -19.98
N ASN A 25 14.34 -7.81 -19.11
CA ASN A 25 15.59 -8.52 -19.45
C ASN A 25 15.39 -10.03 -19.62
N SER A 26 14.26 -10.57 -19.14
CA SER A 26 13.89 -11.97 -19.27
C SER A 26 13.03 -12.28 -20.50
N VAL A 27 12.49 -11.25 -21.14
CA VAL A 27 11.64 -11.41 -22.32
C VAL A 27 12.46 -12.03 -23.46
N SER A 28 11.86 -12.98 -24.18
CA SER A 28 12.51 -13.64 -25.32
C SER A 28 13.03 -12.63 -26.34
N SER A 29 14.20 -12.89 -26.92
CA SER A 29 14.79 -12.07 -27.99
C SER A 29 13.92 -11.95 -29.23
N ASP A 30 12.95 -12.86 -29.36
CA ASP A 30 12.03 -12.90 -30.49
C ASP A 30 10.82 -11.98 -30.29
N ALA A 31 10.69 -11.29 -29.15
CA ALA A 31 9.63 -10.30 -28.90
C ALA A 31 10.13 -8.87 -29.08
N ASP A 32 9.27 -8.00 -29.61
CA ASP A 32 9.55 -6.58 -29.66
C ASP A 32 9.10 -5.91 -28.36
N ILE A 33 10.02 -5.23 -27.67
CA ILE A 33 9.72 -4.49 -26.45
C ILE A 33 9.63 -3.00 -26.76
N VAL A 34 8.54 -2.37 -26.30
CA VAL A 34 8.34 -0.93 -26.38
C VAL A 34 8.11 -0.38 -24.98
N LEU A 35 9.03 0.47 -24.55
CA LEU A 35 8.90 1.25 -23.31
C LEU A 35 8.07 2.50 -23.60
N LEU A 36 7.02 2.72 -22.82
CA LEU A 36 6.25 3.95 -22.87
C LEU A 36 7.06 5.12 -22.28
N ASP A 37 6.72 6.33 -22.69
CA ASP A 37 7.06 7.56 -21.98
C ASP A 37 6.04 7.74 -20.84
N ALA A 38 6.53 7.84 -19.60
CA ALA A 38 5.71 7.98 -18.39
C ALA A 38 4.87 9.26 -18.38
N ASP A 39 5.32 10.31 -19.06
CA ASP A 39 4.69 11.63 -19.04
C ASP A 39 3.70 11.84 -20.19
N GLN A 40 3.51 10.84 -21.06
CA GLN A 40 2.61 10.89 -22.21
C GLN A 40 1.43 9.94 -22.06
N ASP A 41 0.38 10.20 -22.84
CA ASP A 41 -0.81 9.34 -22.88
C ASP A 41 -0.44 7.95 -23.42
N GLY A 42 -0.60 6.91 -22.58
CA GLY A 42 -0.18 5.55 -22.91
C GLY A 42 -1.01 4.94 -24.05
N ILE A 43 -2.29 5.27 -24.18
CA ILE A 43 -3.14 4.74 -25.24
C ILE A 43 -2.76 5.36 -26.59
N GLU A 44 -2.48 6.66 -26.64
CA GLU A 44 -1.95 7.33 -27.84
C GLU A 44 -0.60 6.76 -28.27
N GLN A 45 0.27 6.42 -27.32
CA GLN A 45 1.56 5.78 -27.60
C GLN A 45 1.39 4.38 -28.20
N ILE A 46 0.61 3.50 -27.56
CA ILE A 46 0.33 2.14 -28.05
C ILE A 46 -0.32 2.21 -29.44
N THR A 47 -1.24 3.14 -29.66
CA THR A 47 -1.88 3.37 -30.97
C THR A 47 -0.85 3.71 -32.05
N ARG A 48 0.09 4.62 -31.76
CA ARG A 48 1.17 4.97 -32.71
C ARG A 48 2.08 3.78 -33.01
N VAL A 49 2.40 2.96 -32.01
CA VAL A 49 3.22 1.75 -32.17
C VAL A 49 2.52 0.73 -33.06
N LEU A 50 1.22 0.51 -32.86
CA LEU A 50 0.44 -0.47 -33.62
C LEU A 50 0.14 0.00 -35.04
N ALA A 51 -0.01 1.30 -35.29
CA ALA A 51 -0.30 1.83 -36.63
C ALA A 51 0.76 1.46 -37.70
N GLY A 52 2.00 1.16 -37.28
CA GLY A 52 3.09 0.71 -38.17
C GLY A 52 3.30 -0.80 -38.22
N ARG A 53 2.45 -1.59 -37.57
CA ARG A 53 2.59 -3.05 -37.40
C ARG A 53 1.49 -3.80 -38.14
N HIS A 54 1.77 -5.06 -38.46
CA HIS A 54 0.81 -6.02 -39.01
C HIS A 54 1.17 -7.42 -38.50
N GLY A 55 0.16 -8.29 -38.34
CA GLY A 55 0.39 -9.69 -37.93
C GLY A 55 0.83 -9.85 -36.48
N VAL A 56 0.46 -8.94 -35.58
CA VAL A 56 0.68 -9.11 -34.14
C VAL A 56 -0.20 -10.25 -33.63
N GLU A 57 0.40 -11.34 -33.17
CA GLU A 57 -0.29 -12.51 -32.61
C GLU A 57 -0.53 -12.38 -31.10
N SER A 58 0.35 -11.64 -30.40
CA SER A 58 0.16 -11.35 -28.99
C SER A 58 0.63 -9.95 -28.59
N LEU A 59 -0.18 -9.32 -27.74
CA LEU A 59 0.10 -8.03 -27.12
C LEU A 59 0.16 -8.21 -25.60
N HIS A 60 1.36 -8.07 -25.06
CA HIS A 60 1.61 -8.11 -23.62
C HIS A 60 1.73 -6.67 -23.11
N ILE A 61 1.01 -6.32 -22.05
CA ILE A 61 1.05 -4.98 -21.47
C ILE A 61 1.45 -5.09 -19.99
N LEU A 62 2.68 -4.68 -19.69
CA LEU A 62 3.24 -4.65 -18.33
C LEU A 62 3.08 -3.26 -17.73
N CYS A 63 2.27 -3.16 -16.68
CA CYS A 63 1.89 -1.89 -16.09
C CYS A 63 1.45 -2.03 -14.63
N HIS A 64 1.28 -0.93 -13.92
CA HIS A 64 0.54 -0.95 -12.67
C HIS A 64 -0.96 -1.11 -12.92
N GLY A 65 -1.65 -1.79 -12.01
CA GLY A 65 -3.08 -2.02 -12.06
C GLY A 65 -3.77 -1.86 -10.72
N SER A 66 -5.06 -1.59 -10.81
CA SER A 66 -6.06 -1.76 -9.76
C SER A 66 -7.38 -2.21 -10.43
N PRO A 67 -8.43 -2.60 -9.69
CA PRO A 67 -9.67 -3.04 -10.33
C PRO A 67 -10.26 -2.04 -11.29
N GLY A 68 -10.46 -2.51 -12.52
CA GLY A 68 -10.94 -1.71 -13.64
C GLY A 68 -9.98 -0.64 -14.15
N VAL A 69 -8.71 -0.62 -13.74
CA VAL A 69 -7.73 0.39 -14.14
C VAL A 69 -6.41 -0.23 -14.56
N LEU A 70 -5.90 0.21 -15.71
CA LEU A 70 -4.51 0.08 -16.12
C LEU A 70 -3.85 1.46 -16.06
N GLN A 71 -2.71 1.59 -15.38
CA GLN A 71 -1.89 2.80 -15.46
C GLN A 71 -0.97 2.69 -16.67
N LEU A 72 -1.11 3.58 -17.66
CA LEU A 72 -0.33 3.55 -18.90
C LEU A 72 0.22 4.94 -19.21
N GLY A 73 1.50 5.15 -18.93
CA GLY A 73 2.12 6.48 -18.95
C GLY A 73 1.43 7.39 -17.93
N ASN A 74 0.89 8.53 -18.38
CA ASN A 74 0.10 9.41 -17.53
C ASN A 74 -1.42 9.14 -17.58
N THR A 75 -1.84 8.06 -18.24
CA THR A 75 -3.26 7.71 -18.44
C THR A 75 -3.72 6.64 -17.44
N GLN A 76 -4.78 6.93 -16.70
CA GLN A 76 -5.59 5.90 -16.02
C GLN A 76 -6.64 5.36 -16.99
N PHE A 77 -6.37 4.20 -17.57
CA PHE A 77 -7.23 3.57 -18.55
C PHE A 77 -8.24 2.64 -17.87
N ASN A 78 -9.53 3.02 -17.93
CA ASN A 78 -10.64 2.39 -17.22
C ASN A 78 -11.95 2.58 -18.00
N LEU A 79 -13.09 2.06 -17.52
CA LEU A 79 -14.39 2.22 -18.23
C LEU A 79 -14.80 3.67 -18.51
N ALA A 80 -14.48 4.61 -17.61
CA ALA A 80 -14.82 6.01 -17.80
C ALA A 80 -13.99 6.64 -18.92
N SER A 81 -12.69 6.35 -18.97
CA SER A 81 -11.79 6.84 -20.01
C SER A 81 -11.88 6.05 -21.32
N LEU A 82 -12.31 4.78 -21.28
CA LEU A 82 -12.45 3.89 -22.44
C LEU A 82 -13.28 4.52 -23.56
N ASN A 83 -14.38 5.18 -23.22
CA ASN A 83 -15.27 5.84 -24.18
C ASN A 83 -14.56 6.91 -25.03
N ARG A 84 -13.52 7.56 -24.48
CA ARG A 84 -12.70 8.54 -25.20
C ARG A 84 -11.79 7.88 -26.24
N TYR A 85 -11.35 6.65 -25.97
CA TYR A 85 -10.34 5.96 -26.78
C TYR A 85 -10.90 4.91 -27.75
N VAL A 86 -12.23 4.78 -27.85
CA VAL A 86 -12.90 3.76 -28.69
C VAL A 86 -12.32 3.70 -30.12
N SER A 87 -12.18 4.85 -30.78
CA SER A 87 -11.67 4.91 -32.16
C SER A 87 -10.20 4.46 -32.26
N GLN A 88 -9.38 4.82 -31.27
CA GLN A 88 -7.97 4.43 -31.20
C GLN A 88 -7.83 2.93 -30.95
N ILE A 89 -8.57 2.38 -30.00
CA ILE A 89 -8.54 0.95 -29.68
C ILE A 89 -9.03 0.12 -30.85
N GLN A 90 -10.11 0.54 -31.53
CA GLN A 90 -10.59 -0.13 -32.73
C GLN A 90 -9.54 -0.09 -33.86
N SER A 91 -8.75 0.98 -33.96
CA SER A 91 -7.66 1.05 -34.94
C SER A 91 -6.54 0.05 -34.69
N TRP A 92 -6.36 -0.45 -33.45
CA TRP A 92 -5.35 -1.48 -33.13
C TRP A 92 -5.58 -2.76 -33.93
N THR A 93 -6.84 -3.06 -34.27
CA THR A 93 -7.21 -4.26 -35.02
C THR A 93 -6.57 -4.35 -36.41
N THR A 94 -6.12 -3.24 -37.00
CA THR A 94 -5.41 -3.25 -38.29
C THR A 94 -4.00 -3.82 -38.19
N ALA A 95 -3.44 -3.88 -36.97
CA ALA A 95 -2.14 -4.45 -36.69
C ALA A 95 -2.20 -5.93 -36.32
N PHE A 96 -3.37 -6.40 -35.90
CA PHE A 96 -3.58 -7.72 -35.34
C PHE A 96 -3.57 -8.82 -36.41
N ALA A 97 -3.06 -10.00 -36.03
CA ALA A 97 -3.22 -11.22 -36.78
C ALA A 97 -4.70 -11.68 -36.74
N ALA A 98 -5.03 -12.73 -37.51
CA ALA A 98 -6.40 -13.29 -37.52
C ALA A 98 -6.91 -13.67 -36.13
N HIS A 99 -5.99 -14.07 -35.24
CA HIS A 99 -6.25 -14.28 -33.83
C HIS A 99 -5.15 -13.61 -33.02
N THR A 100 -5.53 -12.65 -32.18
CA THR A 100 -4.61 -11.96 -31.27
C THR A 100 -5.04 -12.19 -29.83
N ASP A 101 -4.08 -12.45 -28.95
CA ASP A 101 -4.30 -12.46 -27.51
C ASP A 101 -3.72 -11.19 -26.88
N ILE A 102 -4.39 -10.66 -25.86
CA ILE A 102 -3.88 -9.56 -25.05
C ILE A 102 -3.69 -10.06 -23.61
N LEU A 103 -2.48 -9.94 -23.09
CA LEU A 103 -2.17 -10.30 -21.71
C LEU A 103 -1.88 -9.01 -20.94
N LEU A 104 -2.71 -8.72 -19.94
CA LEU A 104 -2.62 -7.53 -19.10
C LEU A 104 -1.94 -7.89 -17.77
N TYR A 105 -0.66 -7.53 -17.65
CA TYR A 105 0.09 -7.67 -16.40
C TYR A 105 -0.06 -6.37 -15.61
N GLY A 106 -0.95 -6.41 -14.63
CA GLY A 106 -1.19 -5.34 -13.67
C GLY A 106 -2.03 -5.90 -12.54
N CYS A 107 -1.85 -5.45 -11.31
CA CYS A 107 -2.58 -6.03 -10.18
C CYS A 107 -4.09 -5.86 -10.34
N ARG A 108 -4.84 -6.95 -10.11
CA ARG A 108 -6.27 -6.92 -9.78
C ARG A 108 -7.17 -6.30 -10.85
N VAL A 109 -6.71 -6.15 -12.09
CA VAL A 109 -7.44 -5.42 -13.15
C VAL A 109 -8.87 -5.94 -13.33
N ALA A 110 -9.08 -7.25 -13.15
CA ALA A 110 -10.37 -7.93 -13.27
C ALA A 110 -10.95 -8.45 -11.94
N ALA A 111 -10.49 -7.92 -10.79
CA ALA A 111 -10.84 -8.48 -9.48
C ALA A 111 -12.34 -8.37 -9.11
N ASP A 112 -13.03 -7.37 -9.61
CA ASP A 112 -14.45 -7.12 -9.32
C ASP A 112 -15.31 -7.00 -10.59
N ALA A 113 -16.62 -6.85 -10.41
CA ALA A 113 -17.55 -6.75 -11.53
C ALA A 113 -17.26 -5.54 -12.44
N ILE A 114 -16.70 -4.44 -11.92
CA ILE A 114 -16.33 -3.26 -12.71
C ILE A 114 -15.09 -3.58 -13.55
N GLY A 115 -14.10 -4.24 -12.95
CA GLY A 115 -12.89 -4.72 -13.62
C GLY A 115 -13.17 -5.75 -14.70
N GLN A 116 -14.01 -6.74 -14.43
CA GLN A 116 -14.43 -7.72 -15.43
C GLN A 116 -15.15 -7.04 -16.59
N ARG A 117 -16.07 -6.11 -16.32
CA ARG A 117 -16.74 -5.31 -17.35
C ARG A 117 -15.77 -4.47 -18.18
N PHE A 118 -14.76 -3.89 -17.55
CA PHE A 118 -13.70 -3.17 -18.25
C PHE A 118 -12.95 -4.07 -19.25
N VAL A 119 -12.50 -5.25 -18.79
CA VAL A 119 -11.75 -6.20 -19.62
C VAL A 119 -12.64 -6.80 -20.73
N GLU A 120 -13.91 -7.11 -20.43
CA GLU A 120 -14.91 -7.53 -21.43
C GLU A 120 -15.10 -6.48 -22.52
N GLN A 121 -15.28 -5.22 -22.15
CA GLN A 121 -15.50 -4.14 -23.13
C GLN A 121 -14.26 -3.90 -23.99
N LEU A 122 -13.06 -4.00 -23.40
CA LEU A 122 -11.80 -3.92 -24.15
C LEU A 122 -11.66 -5.07 -25.14
N SER A 123 -12.02 -6.29 -24.72
CA SER A 123 -12.03 -7.48 -25.59
C SER A 123 -13.00 -7.31 -26.77
N GLN A 124 -14.19 -6.75 -26.53
CA GLN A 124 -15.15 -6.45 -27.60
C GLN A 124 -14.64 -5.41 -28.60
N LEU A 125 -13.96 -4.37 -28.13
CA LEU A 125 -13.43 -3.30 -28.99
C LEU A 125 -12.23 -3.77 -29.83
N THR A 126 -11.42 -4.68 -29.30
CA THR A 126 -10.22 -5.21 -29.94
C THR A 126 -10.48 -6.47 -30.76
N GLY A 127 -11.57 -7.19 -30.49
CA GLY A 127 -11.82 -8.53 -31.05
C GLY A 127 -10.85 -9.61 -30.56
N ALA A 128 -9.96 -9.28 -29.62
CA ALA A 128 -8.95 -10.18 -29.08
C ALA A 128 -9.43 -10.87 -27.80
N ALA A 129 -8.94 -12.09 -27.54
CA ALA A 129 -9.10 -12.72 -26.24
C ALA A 129 -8.15 -12.04 -25.24
N ILE A 130 -8.65 -11.67 -24.06
CA ILE A 130 -7.86 -10.93 -23.07
C ILE A 130 -7.74 -11.74 -21.78
N ALA A 131 -6.52 -11.80 -21.23
CA ALA A 131 -6.24 -12.31 -19.89
C ALA A 131 -5.83 -11.16 -18.95
N ALA A 132 -6.33 -11.16 -17.72
CA ALA A 132 -6.01 -10.17 -16.70
C ALA A 132 -6.07 -10.80 -15.30
N SER A 133 -5.39 -10.22 -14.32
CA SER A 133 -5.38 -10.76 -12.96
C SER A 133 -6.58 -10.32 -12.12
N THR A 134 -7.00 -11.20 -11.21
CA THR A 134 -7.96 -10.90 -10.13
C THR A 134 -7.27 -10.64 -8.79
N HIS A 135 -5.99 -10.99 -8.66
CA HIS A 135 -5.18 -10.79 -7.45
C HIS A 135 -3.95 -9.91 -7.73
N LEU A 136 -3.08 -9.76 -6.72
CA LEU A 136 -1.82 -9.04 -6.91
C LEU A 136 -0.96 -9.80 -7.94
N THR A 137 -0.43 -9.09 -8.93
CA THR A 137 0.53 -9.65 -9.89
C THR A 137 1.95 -9.32 -9.44
N GLY A 138 2.81 -10.31 -9.22
CA GLY A 138 4.20 -10.12 -8.82
C GLY A 138 4.68 -11.08 -7.73
N ASN A 139 5.43 -10.56 -6.77
CA ASN A 139 6.13 -11.33 -5.74
C ASN A 139 5.20 -12.11 -4.80
N ALA A 140 5.46 -13.39 -4.61
CA ALA A 140 4.68 -14.28 -3.74
C ALA A 140 4.75 -13.95 -2.24
N ALA A 141 5.89 -13.46 -1.74
CA ALA A 141 6.02 -13.01 -0.35
C ALA A 141 5.17 -11.76 -0.07
N LEU A 142 4.83 -10.98 -1.10
CA LEU A 142 3.91 -9.84 -1.02
C LEU A 142 2.45 -10.24 -1.31
N GLY A 143 2.15 -11.54 -1.39
CA GLY A 143 0.81 -12.06 -1.67
C GLY A 143 0.39 -11.94 -3.13
N GLY A 144 1.33 -11.81 -4.06
CA GLY A 144 1.08 -11.82 -5.50
C GLY A 144 1.47 -13.12 -6.19
N ASP A 145 1.01 -13.30 -7.42
CA ASP A 145 1.47 -14.35 -8.31
C ASP A 145 1.55 -13.83 -9.75
N TRP A 146 1.78 -14.69 -10.74
CA TRP A 146 1.81 -14.29 -12.14
C TRP A 146 0.64 -14.86 -12.95
N ALA A 147 -0.39 -15.38 -12.26
CA ALA A 147 -1.59 -15.89 -12.88
C ALA A 147 -2.45 -14.74 -13.40
N LEU A 148 -3.06 -14.96 -14.57
CA LEU A 148 -4.06 -14.07 -15.16
C LEU A 148 -5.39 -14.84 -15.17
N GLU A 149 -6.08 -14.83 -14.03
CA GLU A 149 -7.17 -15.76 -13.72
C GLU A 149 -8.47 -15.42 -14.47
N PHE A 150 -8.65 -14.16 -14.86
CA PHE A 150 -9.80 -13.76 -15.65
C PHE A 150 -9.46 -13.77 -17.14
N THR A 151 -10.29 -14.44 -17.93
CA THR A 151 -10.14 -14.50 -19.40
C THR A 151 -11.48 -14.23 -20.10
N THR A 152 -11.45 -13.48 -21.20
CA THR A 152 -12.66 -13.22 -22.03
C THR A 152 -12.86 -14.26 -23.14
N GLY A 153 -11.91 -15.19 -23.31
CA GLY A 153 -11.91 -16.23 -24.34
C GLY A 153 -10.70 -17.14 -24.20
N GLN A 154 -10.49 -18.04 -25.17
CA GLN A 154 -9.32 -18.93 -25.16
C GLN A 154 -8.03 -18.15 -25.42
N ILE A 155 -7.14 -18.16 -24.43
CA ILE A 155 -5.78 -17.62 -24.50
C ILE A 155 -4.85 -18.72 -25.02
N ARG A 156 -4.19 -18.46 -26.14
CA ARG A 156 -3.26 -19.38 -26.82
C ARG A 156 -1.80 -19.03 -26.51
N THR A 157 -1.56 -17.79 -26.11
CA THR A 157 -0.23 -17.25 -25.86
C THR A 157 0.21 -17.52 -24.41
N PRO A 158 1.43 -18.06 -24.17
CA PRO A 158 1.98 -18.18 -22.83
C PRO A 158 2.36 -16.82 -22.23
N LEU A 159 2.72 -16.78 -20.95
CA LEU A 159 3.33 -15.58 -20.38
C LEU A 159 4.66 -15.27 -21.09
N VAL A 160 4.93 -13.98 -21.32
CA VAL A 160 6.17 -13.54 -22.00
C VAL A 160 7.39 -13.47 -21.07
N LEU A 161 7.15 -13.51 -19.75
CA LEU A 161 8.17 -13.43 -18.70
C LEU A 161 8.69 -14.82 -18.34
N GLN A 162 10.00 -14.97 -18.18
CA GLN A 162 10.60 -16.24 -17.75
C GLN A 162 10.42 -16.44 -16.24
N SER A 163 10.32 -17.71 -15.81
CA SER A 163 10.08 -18.08 -14.41
C SER A 163 11.13 -17.50 -13.45
N GLU A 164 12.40 -17.50 -13.85
CA GLU A 164 13.51 -17.00 -13.03
C GLU A 164 13.37 -15.50 -12.72
N ALA A 165 12.87 -14.71 -13.68
CA ALA A 165 12.64 -13.29 -13.48
C ALA A 165 11.36 -13.03 -12.68
N MET A 166 10.32 -13.84 -12.89
CA MET A 166 9.10 -13.81 -12.09
C MET A 166 9.36 -14.13 -10.62
N GLU A 167 10.26 -15.06 -10.32
CA GLU A 167 10.72 -15.39 -8.96
C GLU A 167 11.65 -14.33 -8.37
N ALA A 168 12.55 -13.75 -9.17
CA ALA A 168 13.49 -12.71 -8.72
C ALA A 168 12.83 -11.33 -8.52
N TYR A 169 11.67 -11.09 -9.13
CA TYR A 169 10.97 -9.82 -9.04
C TYR A 169 10.47 -9.57 -7.62
N ARG A 170 10.91 -8.47 -7.01
CA ARG A 170 10.71 -8.16 -5.58
C ARG A 170 9.49 -7.30 -5.27
N PHE A 171 8.65 -6.98 -6.27
CA PHE A 171 7.53 -6.06 -6.13
C PHE A 171 6.21 -6.69 -6.60
N VAL A 172 5.11 -5.95 -6.47
CA VAL A 172 3.82 -6.24 -7.12
C VAL A 172 3.43 -5.08 -8.03
N LEU A 173 2.61 -5.35 -9.04
CA LEU A 173 2.18 -4.40 -10.06
C LEU A 173 0.97 -3.55 -9.62
N ALA A 174 0.89 -3.14 -8.36
CA ALA A 174 -0.25 -2.37 -7.83
C ALA A 174 -0.07 -0.87 -8.09
N THR A 175 -1.14 -0.13 -8.39
CA THR A 175 -1.05 1.34 -8.56
C THR A 175 -0.51 1.99 -7.29
N VAL A 176 0.66 2.61 -7.41
CA VAL A 176 1.33 3.34 -6.33
C VAL A 176 0.76 4.75 -6.28
N PHE A 177 0.10 5.08 -5.18
CA PHE A 177 -0.36 6.44 -4.91
C PHE A 177 0.80 7.33 -4.44
N LEU A 178 1.63 6.81 -3.55
CA LEU A 178 2.78 7.52 -3.01
C LEU A 178 3.93 6.53 -2.76
N ASN A 179 5.12 6.89 -3.19
CA ASN A 179 6.37 6.23 -2.84
C ASN A 179 7.34 7.30 -2.35
N GLU A 180 7.52 7.39 -1.04
CA GLU A 180 8.38 8.36 -0.37
C GLU A 180 9.40 7.61 0.48
N THR A 181 10.67 7.64 0.07
CA THR A 181 11.72 6.90 0.77
C THR A 181 12.16 7.59 2.05
N PHE A 182 12.04 8.92 2.15
CA PHE A 182 12.66 9.76 3.18
C PHE A 182 14.18 9.60 3.32
N THR A 183 14.83 8.96 2.34
CA THR A 183 16.28 8.71 2.36
C THR A 183 17.10 9.87 1.77
N GLY A 184 16.43 10.76 1.03
CA GLY A 184 17.02 11.91 0.36
C GLY A 184 17.18 13.14 1.25
N ASP A 185 17.79 14.19 0.69
CA ASP A 185 17.87 15.52 1.28
C ASP A 185 16.62 16.39 1.01
N ASP A 186 15.64 15.88 0.26
CA ASP A 186 14.29 16.42 0.14
C ASP A 186 13.30 15.28 -0.10
N VAL A 187 12.01 15.58 0.06
CA VAL A 187 10.90 14.67 -0.28
C VAL A 187 10.63 14.67 -1.79
N ILE A 188 10.11 13.56 -2.29
CA ILE A 188 9.79 13.35 -3.71
C ILE A 188 8.56 14.19 -4.11
N ASP A 189 7.45 14.07 -3.37
CA ASP A 189 6.26 14.92 -3.56
C ASP A 189 6.29 16.09 -2.55
N LYS A 190 6.29 17.33 -3.06
CA LYS A 190 6.27 18.57 -2.25
C LYS A 190 4.86 18.90 -1.77
N SER A 191 4.28 17.99 -1.01
CA SER A 191 2.92 18.07 -0.49
C SER A 191 2.85 17.76 1.00
N TRP A 192 3.95 17.94 1.72
CA TRP A 192 4.00 17.69 3.16
C TRP A 192 3.79 18.97 3.96
N LEU A 193 2.97 18.84 4.99
CA LEU A 193 2.92 19.76 6.12
C LEU A 193 3.64 19.10 7.29
N PHE A 194 4.23 19.91 8.16
CA PHE A 194 4.89 19.42 9.34
C PHE A 194 4.73 20.42 10.48
N GLY A 195 4.91 19.93 11.70
CA GLY A 195 4.95 20.79 12.86
C GLY A 195 5.00 20.00 14.15
N ILE A 196 4.65 20.70 15.23
CA ILE A 196 4.66 20.19 16.60
C ILE A 196 3.30 20.38 17.27
N GLY A 197 2.93 19.44 18.13
CA GLY A 197 1.62 19.41 18.81
C GLY A 197 1.50 20.35 20.01
N GLN A 198 2.60 20.97 20.45
CA GLN A 198 2.60 22.02 21.48
C GLN A 198 3.05 23.36 20.88
N PRO A 199 2.61 24.51 21.42
CA PRO A 199 3.26 25.79 21.15
C PRO A 199 4.66 25.80 21.81
N ALA A 200 5.62 25.05 21.26
CA ALA A 200 7.00 25.19 21.66
C ALA A 200 7.61 26.37 20.90
N THR A 201 8.23 27.28 21.64
CA THR A 201 8.91 28.48 21.15
C THR A 201 10.19 28.20 20.35
N SER A 202 10.35 27.00 19.79
CA SER A 202 11.62 26.54 19.22
C SER A 202 11.41 25.56 18.06
N GLU A 203 11.73 26.02 16.85
CA GLU A 203 11.81 25.23 15.60
C GLU A 203 12.68 23.97 15.73
N LYS A 204 13.54 23.88 16.75
CA LYS A 204 14.40 22.73 17.09
C LYS A 204 13.68 21.40 17.34
N ARG A 205 12.35 21.40 17.43
CA ARG A 205 11.53 20.21 17.68
C ARG A 205 10.72 19.76 16.46
N ASN A 206 10.85 20.45 15.33
CA ASN A 206 10.19 20.02 14.10
C ASN A 206 10.74 18.66 13.64
N PRO A 207 9.89 17.83 13.02
CA PRO A 207 10.38 16.63 12.35
C PRO A 207 11.27 17.03 11.18
N PHE A 208 12.26 16.19 10.84
CA PHE A 208 13.26 16.54 9.85
C PHE A 208 13.86 15.34 9.11
N LEU A 209 14.34 15.59 7.88
CA LEU A 209 15.10 14.62 7.10
C LEU A 209 16.55 14.57 7.60
N THR A 210 17.01 13.39 8.02
CA THR A 210 18.36 13.22 8.58
C THR A 210 19.46 13.35 7.53
N ALA A 211 19.14 13.11 6.25
CA ALA A 211 20.05 13.32 5.11
C ALA A 211 20.08 14.78 4.60
N ARG A 212 19.24 15.67 5.16
CA ARG A 212 19.22 17.09 4.83
C ARG A 212 20.02 17.89 5.86
N ALA A 213 20.90 18.76 5.38
CA ALA A 213 21.63 19.70 6.23
C ALA A 213 20.65 20.66 6.94
N THR A 214 21.09 21.39 7.98
CA THR A 214 20.29 22.39 8.71
C THR A 214 19.84 23.55 7.81
N VAL A 215 18.82 23.30 6.99
CA VAL A 215 18.29 24.20 5.97
C VAL A 215 16.76 24.12 6.03
N ALA A 216 16.11 25.27 5.92
CA ALA A 216 14.66 25.37 5.81
C ALA A 216 14.12 24.52 4.65
N ALA A 217 12.91 23.98 4.83
CA ALA A 217 12.19 23.29 3.77
C ALA A 217 11.75 24.28 2.68
N PRO A 218 11.75 23.91 1.38
CA PRO A 218 10.90 24.59 0.42
C PRO A 218 9.43 24.38 0.78
N THR A 219 8.53 25.18 0.20
CA THR A 219 7.08 24.96 0.33
C THR A 219 6.72 23.51 -0.01
N GLY A 220 6.02 22.84 0.90
CA GLY A 220 5.60 21.44 0.77
C GLY A 220 6.71 20.40 0.99
N GLY A 221 7.95 20.82 1.26
CA GLY A 221 9.05 19.94 1.64
C GLY A 221 9.17 19.75 3.15
N LEU A 222 10.17 18.96 3.57
CA LEU A 222 10.51 18.75 4.98
C LEU A 222 11.88 19.36 5.31
N PRO A 223 12.07 19.93 6.52
CA PRO A 223 13.31 20.61 6.87
C PRO A 223 14.41 19.59 7.20
N GLY A 224 15.66 20.05 7.26
CA GLY A 224 16.76 19.25 7.81
C GLY A 224 16.91 19.47 9.31
N ASN A 225 17.89 18.81 9.93
CA ASN A 225 18.07 18.84 11.39
C ASN A 225 18.00 20.28 11.93
N PRO A 226 17.03 20.61 12.79
CA PRO A 226 16.76 21.98 13.22
C PRO A 226 17.73 22.45 14.34
N ALA A 227 18.99 22.01 14.29
CA ALA A 227 20.04 22.36 15.24
C ALA A 227 20.31 23.88 15.30
N SER A 228 20.76 24.39 16.47
CA SER A 228 21.05 25.82 16.68
C SER A 228 22.20 26.41 15.85
N ALA A 229 22.95 25.57 15.16
CA ALA A 229 24.03 25.96 14.26
C ALA A 229 23.97 25.07 13.01
N PRO A 230 24.39 25.57 11.84
CA PRO A 230 24.50 24.74 10.65
C PRO A 230 25.32 23.49 10.94
N ALA A 231 24.69 22.33 10.83
CA ALA A 231 25.34 21.03 10.95
C ALA A 231 25.30 20.32 9.59
N PRO A 232 26.32 19.48 9.28
CA PRO A 232 26.18 18.54 8.19
C PRO A 232 24.98 17.61 8.44
N PRO A 233 24.43 16.99 7.37
CA PRO A 233 23.47 15.91 7.53
C PRO A 233 23.94 14.85 8.53
N ILE A 234 23.00 14.25 9.27
CA ILE A 234 23.28 13.09 10.13
C ILE A 234 23.63 11.90 9.24
N ASP A 235 22.91 11.75 8.12
CA ASP A 235 23.09 10.66 7.17
C ASP A 235 23.53 11.16 5.80
N ALA A 236 24.22 10.30 5.05
CA ALA A 236 24.43 10.55 3.63
C ALA A 236 23.10 10.45 2.85
N VAL A 237 22.96 11.24 1.78
CA VAL A 237 21.84 11.13 0.84
C VAL A 237 21.73 9.70 0.32
N GLY A 238 20.52 9.13 0.38
CA GLY A 238 20.24 7.73 0.07
C GLY A 238 20.20 6.81 1.29
N ASN A 239 20.71 7.25 2.44
CA ASN A 239 20.71 6.50 3.71
C ASN A 239 19.91 7.19 4.83
N GLY A 240 19.22 8.30 4.51
CA GLY A 240 18.45 9.06 5.49
C GLY A 240 17.17 8.38 5.98
N VAL A 241 16.54 9.04 6.94
CA VAL A 241 15.19 8.77 7.43
C VAL A 241 14.49 10.10 7.70
N LEU A 242 13.17 10.07 7.87
CA LEU A 242 12.44 11.13 8.51
C LEU A 242 12.43 10.89 10.02
N ARG A 243 13.09 11.78 10.79
CA ARG A 243 13.00 11.79 12.24
C ARG A 243 11.82 12.63 12.68
N LEU A 244 10.89 12.01 13.43
CA LEU A 244 9.72 12.68 13.97
C LEU A 244 10.04 13.32 15.33
N THR A 245 10.63 12.57 16.28
CA THR A 245 11.12 13.11 17.55
C THR A 245 12.58 12.71 17.80
N ASN A 246 13.26 13.49 18.63
CA ASN A 246 14.54 13.11 19.23
C ASN A 246 14.30 12.38 20.57
N SER A 247 15.35 11.79 21.13
CA SER A 247 15.40 11.33 22.52
C SER A 247 15.43 12.52 23.51
N ASP A 248 14.38 13.31 23.50
CA ASP A 248 14.17 14.49 24.34
C ASP A 248 12.81 14.39 25.01
N PHE A 249 12.67 14.94 26.22
CA PHE A 249 11.41 14.92 26.94
C PHE A 249 10.35 15.82 26.28
N THR A 250 9.09 15.41 26.44
CA THR A 250 7.87 16.18 26.12
C THR A 250 7.82 16.69 24.68
N GLN A 251 8.16 15.85 23.71
CA GLN A 251 8.02 16.16 22.29
C GLN A 251 6.70 15.62 21.73
N ALA A 252 6.16 16.34 20.75
CA ALA A 252 5.12 15.85 19.87
C ALA A 252 5.33 16.50 18.52
N ALA A 253 5.51 15.66 17.51
CA ALA A 253 5.79 16.08 16.16
C ALA A 253 4.89 15.32 15.20
N TYR A 254 4.58 15.95 14.07
CA TYR A 254 3.77 15.33 13.04
C TYR A 254 4.20 15.77 11.64
N VAL A 255 3.91 14.89 10.69
CA VAL A 255 3.89 15.21 9.27
C VAL A 255 2.54 14.81 8.70
N LEU A 256 1.96 15.65 7.85
CA LEU A 256 0.69 15.40 7.16
C LEU A 256 0.95 15.47 5.67
N TYR A 257 0.46 14.48 4.95
CA TYR A 257 0.38 14.58 3.51
C TYR A 257 -0.83 15.46 3.16
N ASN A 258 -0.65 16.43 2.26
CA ASN A 258 -1.64 17.48 1.98
C ASN A 258 -2.26 17.33 0.59
N ARG A 259 -2.29 16.11 0.06
CA ARG A 259 -3.02 15.75 -1.15
C ARG A 259 -4.00 14.63 -0.84
N PRO A 260 -5.30 14.94 -0.76
CA PRO A 260 -6.32 13.93 -0.60
C PRO A 260 -6.34 12.92 -1.76
N PHE A 261 -6.70 11.68 -1.46
CA PHE A 261 -6.87 10.59 -2.41
C PHE A 261 -8.18 9.84 -2.19
N SER A 262 -8.69 9.19 -3.24
CA SER A 262 -9.93 8.42 -3.15
C SER A 262 -9.78 7.22 -2.21
N SER A 263 -10.75 7.02 -1.32
CA SER A 263 -10.83 5.80 -0.50
C SER A 263 -11.40 4.60 -1.25
N SER A 264 -11.97 4.81 -2.45
CA SER A 264 -12.69 3.78 -3.22
C SER A 264 -11.83 2.59 -3.63
N GLY A 265 -10.52 2.78 -3.70
CA GLY A 265 -9.57 1.78 -4.19
C GLY A 265 -9.08 0.81 -3.12
N GLY A 266 -9.46 0.95 -1.85
CA GLY A 266 -8.75 0.31 -0.75
C GLY A 266 -7.30 0.81 -0.65
N LEU A 267 -6.58 0.44 0.40
CA LEU A 267 -5.23 0.91 0.69
C LEU A 267 -4.34 -0.27 1.10
N SER A 268 -3.09 -0.23 0.66
CA SER A 268 -1.99 -1.01 1.21
C SER A 268 -0.86 -0.05 1.49
N ILE A 269 -0.48 0.05 2.75
CA ILE A 269 0.50 1.01 3.27
C ILE A 269 1.62 0.22 3.90
N THR A 270 2.86 0.49 3.49
CA THR A 270 4.05 -0.06 4.15
C THR A 270 5.03 1.05 4.49
N PHE A 271 5.74 0.89 5.60
CA PHE A 271 6.85 1.76 5.98
C PHE A 271 7.75 1.04 6.97
N ASP A 272 9.03 1.40 6.96
CA ASP A 272 9.96 1.05 8.02
C ASP A 272 9.84 2.11 9.12
N PHE A 273 9.90 1.68 10.39
CA PHE A 273 10.00 2.58 11.52
C PHE A 273 11.05 2.11 12.53
N PHE A 274 11.53 3.05 13.33
CA PHE A 274 12.60 2.86 14.30
C PHE A 274 12.28 3.63 15.57
N SER A 275 12.53 2.97 16.69
CA SER A 275 12.39 3.55 18.02
C SER A 275 13.58 3.15 18.88
N TYR A 276 14.40 4.13 19.29
CA TYR A 276 15.65 3.84 20.00
C TYR A 276 16.23 5.07 20.72
N GLY A 277 17.38 4.89 21.37
CA GLY A 277 18.22 5.99 21.84
C GLY A 277 17.71 6.65 23.12
N GLY A 278 16.73 6.06 23.79
CA GLY A 278 16.11 6.59 24.99
C GLY A 278 15.74 5.51 26.01
N THR A 279 14.58 5.67 26.63
CA THR A 279 14.07 4.86 27.75
C THR A 279 12.70 4.22 27.46
N GLY A 280 12.27 4.15 26.20
CA GLY A 280 11.09 3.36 25.79
C GLY A 280 9.76 4.10 25.72
N ALA A 281 9.71 5.33 25.18
CA ALA A 281 8.42 6.01 25.01
C ALA A 281 8.39 7.17 24.00
N ASP A 282 7.20 7.59 23.55
CA ASP A 282 5.90 6.93 23.76
C ASP A 282 5.51 6.03 22.58
N GLY A 283 5.94 6.37 21.37
CA GLY A 283 5.68 5.61 20.15
C GLY A 283 5.34 6.47 18.94
N ILE A 284 4.89 5.79 17.89
CA ILE A 284 4.53 6.35 16.58
C ILE A 284 3.07 6.03 16.28
N SER A 285 2.35 6.97 15.68
CA SER A 285 1.07 6.70 15.05
C SER A 285 1.10 6.98 13.54
N PHE A 286 0.47 6.08 12.79
CA PHE A 286 -0.02 6.35 11.44
C PHE A 286 -1.53 6.61 11.53
N PHE A 287 -2.04 7.57 10.78
CA PHE A 287 -3.47 7.86 10.81
C PHE A 287 -4.02 8.27 9.44
N LEU A 288 -5.32 8.02 9.29
CA LEU A 288 -6.14 8.47 8.18
C LEU A 288 -7.09 9.56 8.64
N LEU A 289 -7.22 10.58 7.81
CA LEU A 289 -8.09 11.73 8.03
C LEU A 289 -9.09 11.85 6.88
N ASP A 290 -10.26 12.41 7.15
CA ASP A 290 -11.18 12.91 6.13
C ASP A 290 -10.46 13.99 5.30
N GLY A 291 -10.22 13.68 4.02
CA GLY A 291 -9.50 14.54 3.08
C GLY A 291 -10.21 15.85 2.74
N SER A 292 -11.49 15.99 3.12
CA SER A 292 -12.22 17.25 3.00
C SER A 292 -11.93 18.22 4.16
N VAL A 293 -11.34 17.72 5.26
CA VAL A 293 -11.00 18.51 6.45
C VAL A 293 -9.52 18.91 6.41
N PRO A 294 -9.19 20.21 6.38
CA PRO A 294 -7.81 20.66 6.38
C PRO A 294 -7.19 20.48 7.76
N ALA A 295 -6.52 19.36 7.97
CA ALA A 295 -5.72 19.14 9.17
C ALA A 295 -4.40 19.92 9.07
N THR A 296 -4.09 20.67 10.12
CA THR A 296 -2.88 21.52 10.19
C THR A 296 -2.16 21.38 11.53
N ILE A 297 -2.63 20.49 12.41
CA ILE A 297 -2.06 20.26 13.73
C ILE A 297 -2.33 18.82 14.18
N ALA A 298 -1.39 18.22 14.90
CA ALA A 298 -1.60 16.95 15.59
C ALA A 298 -2.57 17.06 16.77
N GLY A 299 -3.01 15.89 17.25
CA GLY A 299 -3.66 15.72 18.54
C GLY A 299 -2.69 15.78 19.73
N GLY A 300 -3.11 15.23 20.86
CA GLY A 300 -2.38 15.23 22.12
C GLY A 300 -1.03 14.50 22.08
N PHE A 301 -0.06 15.01 22.85
CA PHE A 301 1.26 14.41 23.02
C PHE A 301 1.27 13.21 23.98
N GLY A 302 2.46 12.67 24.24
CA GLY A 302 2.69 11.53 25.12
C GLY A 302 1.96 10.30 24.60
N GLY A 303 1.35 9.52 25.49
CA GLY A 303 0.58 8.34 25.11
C GLY A 303 -0.64 8.61 24.19
N SER A 304 -0.94 9.84 23.77
CA SER A 304 -1.97 10.10 22.74
C SER A 304 -1.40 10.08 21.33
N LEU A 305 -0.08 9.92 21.21
CA LEU A 305 0.70 9.70 19.98
C LEU A 305 0.36 10.68 18.85
N GLY A 306 -0.06 11.91 19.18
CA GLY A 306 -0.42 12.93 18.21
C GLY A 306 -1.69 12.66 17.39
N TYR A 307 -2.46 11.61 17.72
CA TYR A 307 -3.76 11.34 17.08
C TYR A 307 -4.93 11.63 18.02
N ALA A 308 -4.90 11.05 19.22
CA ALA A 308 -5.98 11.12 20.19
C ALA A 308 -5.91 12.42 21.03
N PRO A 309 -6.98 12.82 21.74
CA PRO A 309 -6.93 13.97 22.66
C PRO A 309 -6.03 13.70 23.87
N ILE A 310 -5.55 14.76 24.52
CA ILE A 310 -5.01 14.70 25.88
C ILE A 310 -5.52 15.88 26.70
N ASP A 311 -6.30 15.61 27.76
CA ASP A 311 -6.94 16.61 28.61
C ASP A 311 -7.64 17.73 27.80
N ASP A 312 -7.14 18.97 27.85
CA ASP A 312 -7.69 20.13 27.13
C ASP A 312 -7.23 20.21 25.66
N THR A 313 -6.32 19.34 25.22
CA THR A 313 -5.86 19.26 23.83
C THR A 313 -6.74 18.31 23.04
N ALA A 314 -7.42 18.83 22.01
CA ALA A 314 -8.23 18.01 21.11
C ALA A 314 -7.36 16.99 20.34
N GLY A 315 -7.98 15.90 19.86
CA GLY A 315 -7.35 15.02 18.89
C GLY A 315 -7.25 15.68 17.51
N ILE A 316 -6.60 15.00 16.56
CA ILE A 316 -6.33 15.54 15.23
C ILE A 316 -7.62 15.83 14.43
N PRO A 317 -7.84 17.06 13.94
CA PRO A 317 -9.01 17.38 13.14
C PRO A 317 -9.14 16.47 11.90
N GLY A 318 -10.36 16.01 11.63
CA GLY A 318 -10.64 15.11 10.52
C GLY A 318 -10.25 13.65 10.78
N GLY A 319 -9.73 13.30 11.96
CA GLY A 319 -9.34 11.91 12.27
C GLY A 319 -10.44 10.90 11.96
N TYR A 320 -10.12 9.85 11.22
CA TYR A 320 -11.01 8.74 10.91
C TYR A 320 -10.52 7.43 11.55
N LEU A 321 -9.22 7.16 11.45
CA LEU A 321 -8.58 5.97 11.99
C LEU A 321 -7.16 6.31 12.43
N GLY A 322 -6.77 5.96 13.65
CA GLY A 322 -5.40 6.13 14.15
C GLY A 322 -4.84 4.81 14.67
N ILE A 323 -3.71 4.39 14.12
CA ILE A 323 -3.01 3.14 14.44
C ILE A 323 -1.72 3.52 15.15
N GLY A 324 -1.64 3.21 16.45
CA GLY A 324 -0.47 3.49 17.28
C GLY A 324 0.38 2.23 17.48
N PHE A 325 1.68 2.36 17.22
CA PHE A 325 2.73 1.43 17.62
C PHE A 325 3.27 1.98 18.95
N ASP A 326 2.76 1.43 20.04
CA ASP A 326 2.80 2.02 21.39
C ASP A 326 3.81 1.28 22.26
N GLU A 327 4.94 1.92 22.53
CA GLU A 327 6.06 1.36 23.31
C GLU A 327 5.73 1.39 24.79
N PHE A 328 5.22 2.53 25.27
CA PHE A 328 4.99 2.76 26.69
C PHE A 328 3.65 2.19 27.17
N GLY A 329 2.66 2.17 26.30
CA GLY A 329 1.39 1.49 26.50
C GLY A 329 0.18 2.38 26.80
N ASN A 330 0.32 3.71 26.75
CA ASN A 330 -0.77 4.62 27.10
C ASN A 330 -1.72 4.96 25.96
N TYR A 331 -1.43 4.54 24.73
CA TYR A 331 -2.31 4.76 23.58
C TYR A 331 -3.59 3.94 23.67
N SER A 332 -3.62 2.81 24.37
CA SER A 332 -4.84 2.02 24.62
C SER A 332 -5.61 2.44 25.89
N ASN A 333 -5.10 3.42 26.66
CA ASN A 333 -5.60 3.78 27.98
C ASN A 333 -6.84 4.71 27.92
N PRO A 334 -7.93 4.47 28.69
CA PRO A 334 -9.14 5.32 28.74
C PRO A 334 -8.98 6.54 29.67
N THR A 335 -7.80 7.13 29.73
CA THR A 335 -7.47 8.26 30.61
C THR A 335 -7.00 9.47 29.81
N PHE A 336 -6.92 10.62 30.49
CA PHE A 336 -6.47 11.90 29.94
C PHE A 336 -7.27 12.31 28.69
N GLY A 337 -8.60 12.27 28.75
CA GLY A 337 -9.48 12.67 27.65
C GLY A 337 -9.72 11.62 26.57
N ARG A 338 -8.96 10.51 26.56
CA ARG A 338 -9.21 9.37 25.66
C ARG A 338 -10.39 8.52 26.14
N VAL A 339 -11.14 7.99 25.18
CA VAL A 339 -12.34 7.19 25.45
C VAL A 339 -12.09 5.70 25.19
N GLY A 340 -12.53 4.86 26.12
CA GLY A 340 -12.47 3.41 26.00
C GLY A 340 -11.05 2.82 25.97
N GLY A 341 -11.01 1.49 25.92
CA GLY A 341 -9.77 0.73 25.83
C GLY A 341 -9.42 -0.03 27.12
N PRO A 342 -8.53 -1.03 27.00
CA PRO A 342 -8.25 -2.00 28.06
C PRO A 342 -7.34 -1.50 29.19
N GLY A 343 -6.87 -0.25 29.13
CA GLY A 343 -5.87 0.27 30.07
C GLY A 343 -4.49 0.37 29.42
N SER A 344 -3.43 0.34 30.22
CA SER A 344 -2.05 0.44 29.71
C SER A 344 -1.60 -0.90 29.11
N ARG A 345 -1.05 -0.90 27.90
CA ARG A 345 -0.48 -2.08 27.22
C ARG A 345 0.85 -1.74 26.53
N PRO A 346 1.99 -1.88 27.21
CA PRO A 346 3.31 -1.64 26.60
C PRO A 346 3.57 -2.62 25.45
N ASP A 347 4.41 -2.20 24.51
CA ASP A 347 4.78 -2.93 23.30
C ASP A 347 3.56 -3.51 22.57
N ALA A 348 2.61 -2.65 22.19
CA ALA A 348 1.35 -3.07 21.58
C ALA A 348 0.98 -2.22 20.38
N ILE A 349 0.16 -2.80 19.49
CA ILE A 349 -0.52 -2.03 18.44
C ILE A 349 -1.95 -1.75 18.92
N ALA A 350 -2.36 -0.48 18.89
CA ALA A 350 -3.72 -0.08 19.25
C ALA A 350 -4.36 0.80 18.18
N VAL A 351 -5.65 0.61 17.97
CA VAL A 351 -6.45 1.28 16.94
C VAL A 351 -7.51 2.15 17.60
N ARG A 352 -7.56 3.42 17.21
CA ARG A 352 -8.54 4.40 17.65
C ARG A 352 -9.39 4.92 16.50
N GLY A 353 -10.65 5.20 16.80
CA GLY A 353 -11.66 5.62 15.84
C GLY A 353 -11.64 7.09 15.51
N SER A 354 -12.71 7.55 14.88
CA SER A 354 -12.82 8.88 14.31
C SER A 354 -13.01 10.00 15.35
N GLN A 355 -12.77 11.24 14.92
CA GLN A 355 -13.11 12.45 15.68
C GLN A 355 -14.59 12.45 16.12
N ALA A 356 -15.50 12.00 15.25
CA ALA A 356 -16.93 11.92 15.55
C ALA A 356 -17.26 10.95 16.70
N THR A 357 -16.41 9.94 16.91
CA THR A 357 -16.53 8.99 18.02
C THR A 357 -15.63 9.34 19.21
N ASN A 358 -15.11 10.58 19.24
CA ASN A 358 -14.13 11.07 20.22
C ASN A 358 -12.89 10.17 20.33
N TYR A 359 -12.39 9.68 19.18
CA TYR A 359 -11.16 8.89 19.09
C TYR A 359 -11.16 7.66 20.01
N ARG A 360 -12.35 7.07 20.20
CA ARG A 360 -12.54 5.91 21.08
C ARG A 360 -11.63 4.76 20.64
N TYR A 361 -11.15 3.98 21.61
CA TYR A 361 -10.49 2.72 21.31
C TYR A 361 -11.43 1.79 20.53
N LEU A 362 -10.92 1.17 19.46
CA LEU A 362 -11.65 0.23 18.62
C LEU A 362 -11.17 -1.20 18.88
N THR A 363 -9.88 -1.44 18.71
CA THR A 363 -9.23 -2.75 18.84
C THR A 363 -7.72 -2.56 19.08
N GLY A 364 -7.00 -3.63 19.36
CA GLY A 364 -5.57 -3.62 19.63
C GLY A 364 -5.09 -4.92 20.25
N THR A 365 -3.79 -5.12 20.20
CA THR A 365 -3.12 -6.33 20.68
C THR A 365 -2.98 -6.30 22.20
N ASP A 366 -2.73 -7.46 22.81
CA ASP A 366 -1.98 -7.50 24.08
C ASP A 366 -0.50 -7.10 23.83
N THR A 367 0.34 -7.16 24.85
CA THR A 367 1.80 -6.97 24.68
C THR A 367 2.33 -8.00 23.68
N LEU A 368 3.02 -7.50 22.66
CA LEU A 368 3.62 -8.30 21.60
C LEU A 368 4.77 -9.16 22.16
N PRO A 369 5.09 -10.30 21.51
CA PRO A 369 6.17 -11.18 21.96
C PRO A 369 7.58 -10.64 21.69
N PHE A 370 7.67 -9.45 21.10
CA PHE A 370 8.89 -8.68 20.85
C PHE A 370 8.66 -7.22 21.26
N SER A 371 9.74 -6.49 21.49
CA SER A 371 9.67 -5.06 21.79
C SER A 371 9.55 -4.24 20.50
N ILE A 372 8.71 -3.20 20.56
CA ILE A 372 8.52 -2.25 19.45
C ILE A 372 9.77 -1.37 19.29
N ASP A 373 10.46 -1.07 20.39
CA ASP A 373 11.70 -0.30 20.39
C ASP A 373 12.93 -1.16 20.69
N ASP A 374 14.12 -0.54 20.58
CA ASP A 374 15.37 -1.11 21.08
C ASP A 374 16.17 -0.04 21.82
N THR A 375 15.97 0.02 23.14
CA THR A 375 16.71 0.94 24.03
C THR A 375 18.22 0.66 24.13
N THR A 376 18.70 -0.49 23.62
CA THR A 376 20.14 -0.80 23.59
C THR A 376 20.86 -0.08 22.45
N VAL A 377 20.12 0.33 21.42
CA VAL A 377 20.63 1.14 20.31
C VAL A 377 20.70 2.60 20.76
N THR A 378 21.90 3.18 20.78
CA THR A 378 22.13 4.52 21.35
C THR A 378 22.57 5.56 20.32
N ASP A 379 22.78 5.15 19.07
CA ASP A 379 23.32 6.02 18.04
C ASP A 379 22.66 5.79 16.67
N PRO A 380 22.59 6.82 15.80
CA PRO A 380 21.94 6.69 14.51
C PRO A 380 22.66 5.76 13.51
N ALA A 381 23.95 5.45 13.69
CA ALA A 381 24.64 4.52 12.78
C ALA A 381 24.27 3.06 13.02
N SER A 382 23.76 2.74 14.22
CA SER A 382 23.30 1.41 14.61
C SER A 382 21.77 1.23 14.51
N ARG A 383 21.02 2.23 14.03
CA ARG A 383 19.54 2.25 14.05
C ARG A 383 18.86 1.05 13.40
N GLU A 384 19.51 0.43 12.42
CA GLU A 384 18.95 -0.73 11.70
C GLU A 384 18.62 -1.91 12.62
N LEU A 385 19.29 -2.02 13.77
CA LEU A 385 18.96 -3.02 14.80
C LEU A 385 17.57 -2.79 15.43
N ALA A 386 17.14 -1.53 15.50
CA ALA A 386 15.83 -1.11 16.00
C ALA A 386 14.75 -1.07 14.91
N ARG A 387 15.05 -1.51 13.68
CA ARG A 387 14.10 -1.44 12.57
C ARG A 387 12.97 -2.43 12.75
N ARG A 388 11.76 -1.96 12.48
CA ARG A 388 10.54 -2.73 12.28
C ARG A 388 9.89 -2.30 10.97
N ARG A 389 9.10 -3.16 10.35
CA ARG A 389 8.33 -2.82 9.16
C ARG A 389 6.84 -3.03 9.41
N ALA A 390 6.04 -1.99 9.19
CA ALA A 390 4.60 -2.09 9.28
C ALA A 390 3.98 -2.36 7.89
N GLN A 391 2.91 -3.16 7.86
CA GLN A 391 1.99 -3.25 6.73
C GLN A 391 0.56 -3.02 7.23
N ILE A 392 -0.15 -2.09 6.58
CA ILE A 392 -1.53 -1.74 6.90
C ILE A 392 -2.35 -1.86 5.63
N ASP A 393 -3.33 -2.76 5.62
CA ASP A 393 -4.25 -2.97 4.51
C ASP A 393 -5.66 -2.54 4.91
N ILE A 394 -6.35 -1.81 4.04
CA ILE A 394 -7.75 -1.42 4.22
C ILE A 394 -8.50 -1.73 2.94
N THR A 395 -9.44 -2.67 2.99
CA THR A 395 -10.24 -3.00 1.80
C THR A 395 -11.20 -1.85 1.46
N PRO A 396 -11.74 -1.76 0.23
CA PRO A 396 -12.79 -0.79 -0.11
C PRO A 396 -14.04 -0.89 0.77
N THR A 397 -14.28 -2.06 1.38
CA THR A 397 -15.39 -2.30 2.31
C THR A 397 -15.03 -1.95 3.76
N GLY A 398 -13.86 -1.37 4.01
CA GLY A 398 -13.45 -0.93 5.34
C GLY A 398 -13.03 -2.07 6.27
N LEU A 399 -12.42 -3.12 5.76
CA LEU A 399 -11.78 -4.14 6.61
C LEU A 399 -10.30 -3.79 6.77
N LEU A 400 -9.87 -3.57 8.00
CA LEU A 400 -8.50 -3.24 8.38
C LEU A 400 -7.71 -4.51 8.72
N SER A 401 -6.54 -4.65 8.12
CA SER A 401 -5.49 -5.55 8.57
C SER A 401 -4.21 -4.78 8.93
N VAL A 402 -3.59 -5.11 10.06
CA VAL A 402 -2.27 -4.56 10.45
C VAL A 402 -1.31 -5.70 10.74
N ARG A 403 -0.10 -5.62 10.17
CA ARG A 403 1.01 -6.53 10.38
C ARG A 403 2.28 -5.76 10.71
N ILE A 404 3.22 -6.44 11.34
CA ILE A 404 4.53 -5.91 11.70
C ILE A 404 5.59 -7.00 11.50
N ASP A 405 6.57 -6.74 10.67
CA ASP A 405 7.77 -7.57 10.51
C ASP A 405 8.81 -7.04 11.51
N SER A 406 9.12 -7.88 12.49
CA SER A 406 9.94 -7.56 13.65
C SER A 406 11.40 -7.95 13.46
N ASN A 407 11.67 -8.96 12.63
CA ASN A 407 12.97 -9.59 12.48
C ASN A 407 13.67 -9.24 11.15
N GLN A 408 12.96 -8.54 10.24
CA GLN A 408 13.39 -8.03 8.95
C GLN A 408 13.66 -9.10 7.90
N ASP A 409 13.05 -10.28 8.01
CA ASP A 409 13.18 -11.34 7.01
C ASP A 409 12.20 -11.18 5.84
N GLY A 410 11.24 -10.26 5.95
CA GLY A 410 10.26 -9.94 4.92
C GLY A 410 9.08 -10.91 4.85
N ASP A 411 8.98 -11.85 5.79
CA ASP A 411 7.74 -12.56 6.09
C ASP A 411 7.02 -11.89 7.28
N PHE A 412 5.74 -12.22 7.47
CA PHE A 412 4.91 -11.69 8.57
C PHE A 412 4.27 -12.84 9.35
N LEU A 413 4.86 -14.04 9.26
CA LEU A 413 4.26 -15.28 9.75
C LEU A 413 4.76 -15.64 11.14
N ASP A 414 5.76 -14.92 11.64
CA ASP A 414 6.28 -15.12 12.98
C ASP A 414 5.25 -14.75 14.07
N PRO A 415 5.41 -15.32 15.28
CA PRO A 415 4.50 -15.05 16.39
C PRO A 415 4.38 -13.54 16.68
N GLY A 416 3.15 -13.02 16.63
CA GLY A 416 2.84 -11.62 16.92
C GLY A 416 2.96 -10.67 15.72
N GLU A 417 3.48 -11.13 14.58
CA GLU A 417 3.67 -10.30 13.39
C GLU A 417 2.40 -10.10 12.56
N THR A 418 1.47 -11.05 12.68
CA THR A 418 0.11 -10.98 12.15
C THR A 418 -0.90 -11.09 13.31
N PRO A 419 -1.12 -10.01 14.09
CA PRO A 419 -2.01 -10.08 15.25
C PRO A 419 -3.46 -10.37 14.83
N PRO A 420 -4.11 -11.40 15.39
CA PRO A 420 -5.45 -11.82 14.96
C PRO A 420 -6.53 -10.77 15.24
N GLU A 421 -6.37 -9.95 16.28
CA GLU A 421 -7.30 -8.86 16.63
C GLU A 421 -7.32 -7.74 15.58
N LEU A 422 -6.28 -7.70 14.74
CA LEU A 422 -6.05 -6.73 13.68
C LEU A 422 -6.09 -7.41 12.32
N GLN A 423 -6.81 -8.52 12.15
CA GLN A 423 -7.09 -9.10 10.83
C GLN A 423 -8.55 -8.88 10.45
N ASN A 424 -8.76 -8.19 9.33
CA ASN A 424 -10.08 -7.90 8.76
C ASN A 424 -11.06 -7.23 9.73
N PHE A 425 -10.54 -6.35 10.59
CA PHE A 425 -11.34 -5.62 11.55
C PHE A 425 -12.22 -4.58 10.82
N ASP A 426 -13.54 -4.66 11.00
CA ASP A 426 -14.49 -3.77 10.33
C ASP A 426 -14.49 -2.37 10.96
N ILE A 427 -13.73 -1.45 10.37
CA ILE A 427 -13.61 -0.07 10.85
C ILE A 427 -14.84 0.77 10.55
N ILE A 428 -15.67 0.40 9.56
CA ILE A 428 -16.92 1.11 9.26
C ILE A 428 -17.96 0.80 10.34
N ALA A 429 -18.15 -0.48 10.66
CA ALA A 429 -19.04 -0.90 11.73
C ALA A 429 -18.57 -0.36 13.09
N ALA A 430 -17.26 -0.39 13.35
CA ALA A 430 -16.69 0.09 14.61
C ALA A 430 -16.79 1.61 14.80
N ASN A 431 -16.62 2.41 13.73
CA ASN A 431 -16.82 3.85 13.77
C ASN A 431 -18.30 4.26 13.69
N GLY A 432 -19.17 3.39 13.15
CA GLY A 432 -20.57 3.71 12.87
C GLY A 432 -20.76 4.69 11.71
N SER A 433 -19.75 4.85 10.86
CA SER A 433 -19.74 5.74 9.69
C SER A 433 -18.97 5.11 8.55
N ALA A 434 -19.38 5.38 7.30
CA ALA A 434 -18.62 4.96 6.12
C ALA A 434 -17.24 5.64 6.07
N LEU A 435 -16.33 5.08 5.25
CA LEU A 435 -15.08 5.74 4.88
C LEU A 435 -15.39 7.11 4.23
N PRO A 436 -14.64 8.18 4.57
CA PRO A 436 -14.68 9.43 3.81
C PRO A 436 -14.40 9.19 2.33
N ASP A 437 -15.10 9.89 1.43
CA ASP A 437 -14.92 9.75 -0.03
C ASP A 437 -13.47 10.01 -0.46
N THR A 438 -12.83 10.98 0.19
CA THR A 438 -11.40 11.24 0.09
C THR A 438 -10.75 11.11 1.45
N LEU A 439 -9.57 10.52 1.48
CA LEU A 439 -8.72 10.42 2.65
C LEU A 439 -7.46 11.26 2.46
N THR A 440 -6.89 11.72 3.56
CA THR A 440 -5.45 12.00 3.62
C THR A 440 -4.84 11.21 4.77
N PHE A 441 -3.52 11.27 4.94
CA PHE A 441 -2.83 10.56 6.01
C PHE A 441 -1.71 11.39 6.63
N GLY A 442 -1.19 10.90 7.74
CA GLY A 442 0.01 11.44 8.33
C GLY A 442 0.63 10.50 9.34
N PHE A 443 1.75 10.97 9.88
CA PHE A 443 2.44 10.35 11.00
C PHE A 443 2.54 11.35 12.14
N ALA A 444 2.44 10.86 13.36
CA ALA A 444 2.85 11.60 14.53
C ALA A 444 3.63 10.71 15.47
N SER A 445 4.46 11.31 16.31
CA SER A 445 5.12 10.61 17.40
C SER A 445 5.21 11.54 18.59
N SER A 446 5.46 10.97 19.75
CA SER A 446 5.55 11.75 20.98
C SER A 446 6.50 11.12 21.98
N THR A 447 6.96 11.97 22.89
CA THR A 447 7.69 11.57 24.09
C THR A 447 7.07 12.25 25.31
N GLY A 448 7.37 11.73 26.49
CA GLY A 448 6.76 12.15 27.74
C GLY A 448 7.81 12.22 28.84
N GLY A 449 7.56 11.51 29.94
CA GLY A 449 8.54 11.28 31.02
C GLY A 449 9.57 10.20 30.70
N SER A 450 9.30 9.38 29.68
CA SER A 450 10.25 8.52 28.98
C SER A 450 10.39 9.02 27.54
N ILE A 451 11.46 8.62 26.86
CA ILE A 451 11.87 9.20 25.57
C ILE A 451 12.37 8.13 24.62
N ASN A 452 12.30 8.38 23.32
CA ASN A 452 13.01 7.68 22.25
C ASN A 452 13.09 8.64 21.04
N ALA A 453 14.09 8.43 20.18
CA ALA A 453 14.05 8.93 18.82
C ALA A 453 13.09 8.05 18.02
N HIS A 454 12.13 8.68 17.33
CA HIS A 454 11.16 7.99 16.48
C HIS A 454 11.41 8.39 15.03
N GLU A 455 11.64 7.41 14.17
CA GLU A 455 12.02 7.63 12.78
C GLU A 455 11.20 6.73 11.84
N ILE A 456 10.98 7.19 10.60
CA ILE A 456 10.36 6.40 9.53
C ILE A 456 11.12 6.54 8.21
N ARG A 457 11.02 5.52 7.36
CA ARG A 457 11.47 5.59 5.96
C ARG A 457 10.69 4.60 5.08
N ASN A 458 10.92 4.65 3.77
CA ASN A 458 10.37 3.70 2.80
C ASN A 458 8.83 3.62 2.86
N LEU A 459 8.16 4.77 2.94
CA LEU A 459 6.71 4.85 2.89
C LEU A 459 6.22 4.54 1.48
N LEU A 460 5.43 3.50 1.35
CA LEU A 460 4.71 3.15 0.15
C LEU A 460 3.22 3.10 0.47
N ILE A 461 2.41 3.82 -0.31
CA ILE A 461 0.95 3.71 -0.28
C ILE A 461 0.50 3.32 -1.67
N ALA A 462 -0.12 2.16 -1.78
CA ALA A 462 -0.76 1.66 -2.98
C ALA A 462 -2.27 1.56 -2.75
N THR A 463 -3.05 1.69 -3.82
CA THR A 463 -4.50 1.44 -3.74
C THR A 463 -4.78 -0.02 -4.04
N SER A 464 -5.49 -0.71 -3.15
CA SER A 464 -5.67 -2.17 -3.17
C SER A 464 -7.13 -2.61 -3.30
N THR A 465 -7.51 -2.95 -4.53
CA THR A 465 -8.73 -3.67 -4.90
C THR A 465 -8.87 -5.14 -4.46
N SER A 466 -9.01 -5.55 -3.19
CA SER A 466 -9.41 -6.97 -2.92
C SER A 466 -10.00 -7.23 -1.52
N PRO A 467 -10.89 -8.25 -1.39
CA PRO A 467 -11.46 -8.78 -0.14
C PRO A 467 -10.44 -9.17 0.95
N PRO A 468 -10.91 -9.35 2.20
CA PRO A 468 -10.09 -9.66 3.37
C PRO A 468 -9.23 -10.91 3.17
N ILE A 469 -7.98 -10.87 3.66
CA ILE A 469 -7.15 -12.07 3.80
C ILE A 469 -7.82 -12.92 4.88
N VAL A 470 -8.59 -13.93 4.47
CA VAL A 470 -9.00 -14.98 5.39
C VAL A 470 -7.72 -15.67 5.83
N THR A 471 -7.34 -15.46 7.09
CA THR A 471 -6.38 -16.31 7.77
C THR A 471 -6.87 -17.74 7.56
N ASP A 472 -6.10 -18.55 6.82
CA ASP A 472 -6.29 -19.98 6.84
C ASP A 472 -5.91 -20.40 8.27
N ALA A 473 -6.92 -20.36 9.14
CA ALA A 473 -6.80 -20.92 10.47
C ALA A 473 -6.42 -22.37 10.24
N LEU A 474 -5.20 -22.73 10.63
CA LEU A 474 -4.70 -24.10 10.70
C LEU A 474 -5.69 -24.96 11.49
N ASN A 475 -6.74 -25.42 10.82
CA ASN A 475 -7.49 -26.57 11.24
C ASN A 475 -6.72 -27.75 10.68
N SER A 476 -5.92 -28.38 11.53
CA SER A 476 -5.42 -29.73 11.25
C SER A 476 -6.64 -30.66 11.16
N ILE A 477 -7.21 -30.80 9.97
CA ILE A 477 -8.33 -31.69 9.69
C ILE A 477 -7.71 -33.06 9.33
N PRO A 478 -7.99 -34.14 10.09
CA PRO A 478 -7.55 -35.48 9.73
C PRO A 478 -8.15 -35.92 8.39
N PRO A 479 -7.45 -36.77 7.60
CA PRO A 479 -8.02 -37.31 6.37
C PRO A 479 -9.36 -37.98 6.68
N SER A 480 -10.41 -37.62 5.94
CA SER A 480 -11.79 -38.16 6.03
C SER A 480 -12.78 -37.48 7.01
N SER A 481 -12.65 -36.19 7.31
CA SER A 481 -13.70 -35.46 8.03
C SER A 481 -14.46 -34.46 7.14
N THR A 482 -15.76 -34.35 7.40
CA THR A 482 -16.69 -33.42 6.73
C THR A 482 -16.94 -32.24 7.66
N VAL A 483 -16.66 -31.02 7.20
CA VAL A 483 -16.95 -29.78 7.95
C VAL A 483 -18.09 -29.03 7.26
N ASN A 484 -19.10 -28.63 8.04
CA ASN A 484 -20.14 -27.71 7.58
C ASN A 484 -19.61 -26.27 7.65
N LEU A 485 -19.41 -25.63 6.50
CA LEU A 485 -19.10 -24.21 6.41
C LEU A 485 -20.38 -23.39 6.63
N THR A 486 -20.53 -22.74 7.78
CA THR A 486 -21.60 -21.77 8.00
C THR A 486 -21.16 -20.39 7.52
N GLY A 487 -21.83 -19.83 6.50
CA GLY A 487 -21.54 -18.47 6.02
C GLY A 487 -22.00 -18.12 4.60
N LEU A 488 -22.36 -19.08 3.75
CA LEU A 488 -22.89 -18.78 2.40
C LEU A 488 -24.42 -18.80 2.42
N SER A 489 -25.03 -17.63 2.55
CA SER A 489 -26.46 -17.44 2.28
C SER A 489 -26.66 -16.95 0.84
N GLY A 490 -26.47 -17.86 -0.11
CA GLY A 490 -26.97 -17.70 -1.48
C GLY A 490 -28.19 -18.60 -1.66
N THR A 491 -29.33 -18.03 -2.04
CA THR A 491 -30.47 -18.81 -2.50
C THR A 491 -30.27 -19.12 -3.97
N ASP A 492 -30.36 -20.40 -4.34
CA ASP A 492 -30.35 -20.92 -5.72
C ASP A 492 -31.74 -20.70 -6.35
N PRO A 493 -31.93 -19.69 -7.22
CA PRO A 493 -33.25 -19.35 -7.74
C PRO A 493 -33.62 -20.18 -8.98
N ASP A 494 -32.76 -21.07 -9.48
CA ASP A 494 -33.06 -21.88 -10.67
C ASP A 494 -32.91 -23.41 -10.49
N GLY A 495 -32.40 -23.89 -9.35
CA GLY A 495 -32.48 -25.29 -8.96
C GLY A 495 -31.67 -26.24 -9.84
N THR A 496 -30.63 -25.74 -10.52
CA THR A 496 -29.89 -26.53 -11.52
C THR A 496 -28.66 -27.28 -10.98
N VAL A 497 -28.35 -27.21 -9.69
CA VAL A 497 -27.30 -28.07 -9.10
C VAL A 497 -27.85 -29.46 -8.80
N THR A 498 -28.06 -30.26 -9.84
CA THR A 498 -28.17 -31.72 -9.70
C THR A 498 -26.81 -32.29 -9.30
N SER A 499 -26.76 -32.86 -8.10
CA SER A 499 -25.68 -33.70 -7.61
C SER A 499 -25.23 -34.74 -8.64
N LEU A 500 -23.94 -34.76 -9.00
CA LEU A 500 -23.32 -35.88 -9.69
C LEU A 500 -23.00 -36.98 -8.67
N PRO A 501 -23.59 -38.19 -8.77
CA PRO A 501 -23.19 -39.30 -7.92
C PRO A 501 -21.83 -39.85 -8.36
N PHE A 502 -20.95 -40.05 -7.39
CA PHE A 502 -19.71 -40.82 -7.54
C PHE A 502 -20.08 -42.30 -7.72
N ASP A 503 -19.92 -42.80 -8.94
CA ASP A 503 -19.87 -44.22 -9.24
C ASP A 503 -18.44 -44.70 -8.99
N GLY A 504 -18.26 -45.47 -7.92
CA GLY A 504 -17.11 -46.35 -7.77
C GLY A 504 -17.52 -47.78 -8.11
N SER A 505 -17.20 -48.26 -9.31
CA SER A 505 -16.91 -49.68 -9.54
C SER A 505 -16.18 -49.99 -10.86
N SER A 506 -15.12 -50.78 -10.71
CA SER A 506 -14.49 -51.72 -11.65
C SER A 506 -13.72 -51.20 -12.89
N SER A 507 -12.39 -51.32 -12.81
CA SER A 507 -11.67 -52.46 -13.39
C SER A 507 -10.36 -52.72 -12.63
#